data_AF-A0AAE3WDZ8-F1
#
_entry.id   AF-A0AAE3WDZ8-F1
#
_cell.length_a   1.000
_cell.length_b   1.000
_cell.length_c   1.000
_cell.angle_alpha   90.00
_cell.angle_beta   90.00
_cell.angle_gamma   90.00
#
_symmetry.space_group_name_H-M   'P 1'
#
loop_
_entity.id
_entity.type
_entity.pdbx_description
1 polymer ?
#
loop_
_entity_poly.entity_id
_entity_poly.type
_entity_poly.pdbx_seq_one_letter_code
_entity_poly.pdbx_strand_id
1 'polypeptide(L)'
;MADQSTDTYVIVLGELDFDVSQLPGNDRPGNKGRELTAKLHGRIITRTDYSDWIDRPITLNVQCVSAWCGSVPVGEDMLMFLRQSGAGYTLDVGPCGGYVFLRPDHNLIALARNCLAGGPCEPR
;
A
#
# COMPACT_ATOMS: atom_id res chain seq x y z
N MET A 1 22.41 -6.86 -18.41
CA MET A 1 22.77 -6.27 -17.10
C MET A 1 21.88 -5.07 -16.84
N ALA A 2 21.60 -4.80 -15.56
CA ALA A 2 20.72 -3.77 -14.97
C ALA A 2 19.23 -4.19 -14.88
N ASP A 3 18.57 -4.23 -13.73
CA ASP A 3 18.93 -3.88 -12.35
C ASP A 3 18.00 -4.72 -11.45
N GLN A 4 18.56 -5.47 -10.50
CA GLN A 4 17.77 -6.11 -9.45
C GLN A 4 17.24 -4.97 -8.58
N SER A 5 16.06 -4.44 -8.89
CA SER A 5 15.30 -3.67 -7.92
C SER A 5 14.99 -4.64 -6.79
N THR A 6 15.88 -4.68 -5.80
CA THR A 6 15.70 -5.37 -4.52
C THR A 6 14.75 -4.50 -3.70
N ASP A 7 13.62 -4.14 -4.32
CA ASP A 7 12.56 -3.41 -3.67
C ASP A 7 11.98 -4.36 -2.65
N THR A 8 12.32 -4.08 -1.39
CA THR A 8 11.89 -4.88 -0.27
C THR A 8 10.46 -4.45 0.02
N TYR A 9 9.50 -5.33 -0.18
CA TYR A 9 8.11 -5.01 0.17
C TYR A 9 7.82 -5.46 1.59
N VAL A 10 7.21 -4.58 2.37
CA VAL A 10 6.68 -4.90 3.70
C VAL A 10 5.16 -4.82 3.64
N ILE A 11 4.50 -5.79 4.26
CA ILE A 11 3.05 -5.75 4.41
C ILE A 11 2.74 -5.09 5.74
N VAL A 12 1.80 -4.17 5.77
CA VAL A 12 1.29 -3.55 7.01
C VAL A 12 -0.21 -3.71 7.05
N LEU A 13 -0.72 -4.11 8.21
CA LEU A 13 -2.13 -4.12 8.53
C LEU A 13 -2.41 -2.97 9.50
N GLY A 14 -3.24 -2.04 9.08
CA GLY A 14 -3.62 -0.89 9.91
C GLY A 14 -4.25 0.22 9.09
N GLU A 15 -4.08 1.44 9.55
CA GLU A 15 -4.80 2.61 9.08
C GLU A 15 -3.84 3.66 8.53
N LEU A 16 -4.34 4.45 7.57
CA LEU A 16 -3.66 5.64 7.06
C LEU A 16 -4.39 6.89 7.52
N ASP A 17 -3.60 7.88 7.92
CA ASP A 17 -4.05 9.22 8.23
C ASP A 17 -3.36 10.21 7.29
N PHE A 18 -4.13 10.88 6.44
CA PHE A 18 -3.64 11.91 5.54
C PHE A 18 -4.80 12.83 5.14
N ASP A 19 -4.46 13.99 4.58
CA ASP A 19 -5.47 14.93 4.12
C ASP A 19 -6.04 14.47 2.77
N VAL A 20 -7.24 13.88 2.80
CA VAL A 20 -7.95 13.38 1.60
C VAL A 20 -8.24 14.48 0.59
N SER A 21 -8.29 15.74 1.02
CA SER A 21 -8.47 16.90 0.12
C SER A 21 -7.24 17.12 -0.78
N GLN A 22 -6.09 16.53 -0.44
CA GLN A 22 -4.89 16.57 -1.26
C GLN A 22 -4.86 15.49 -2.36
N LEU A 23 -5.82 14.55 -2.35
CA LEU A 23 -5.92 13.56 -3.41
C LEU A 23 -6.20 14.25 -4.76
N PRO A 24 -5.55 13.80 -5.85
CA PRO A 24 -5.90 14.28 -7.18
C PRO A 24 -7.35 13.91 -7.47
N GLY A 25 -8.14 14.89 -7.93
CA GLY A 25 -9.55 14.66 -8.26
C GLY A 25 -9.71 13.68 -9.43
N ASN A 26 -10.93 13.16 -9.60
CA ASN A 26 -11.27 12.20 -10.66
C ASN A 26 -12.02 12.87 -11.83
N ASP A 27 -12.12 14.20 -11.79
CA ASP A 27 -13.12 14.95 -12.56
C ASP A 27 -12.60 15.44 -13.92
N ARG A 28 -11.29 15.32 -14.19
CA ARG A 28 -10.69 15.87 -15.42
C ARG A 28 -9.65 14.93 -16.07
N PRO A 29 -9.71 14.76 -17.41
CA PRO A 29 -8.64 14.09 -18.13
C PRO A 29 -7.33 14.89 -18.02
N GLY A 30 -6.22 14.19 -17.81
CA GLY A 30 -4.89 14.80 -17.66
C GLY A 30 -4.43 15.03 -16.22
N ASN A 31 -5.19 14.54 -15.23
CA ASN A 31 -4.72 14.51 -13.85
C ASN A 31 -3.45 13.66 -13.74
N LYS A 32 -2.40 14.25 -13.18
CA LYS A 32 -1.12 13.59 -12.94
C LYS A 32 -1.13 12.97 -11.57
N GLY A 33 -0.48 11.81 -11.47
CA GLY A 33 -0.17 11.22 -10.18
C GLY A 33 0.62 12.19 -9.30
N ARG A 34 0.47 12.03 -7.98
CA ARG A 34 1.10 12.90 -7.00
C ARG A 34 1.53 12.10 -5.78
N GLU A 35 2.67 12.50 -5.24
CA GLU A 35 3.16 12.02 -3.95
C GLU A 35 2.65 12.92 -2.82
N LEU A 36 2.11 12.28 -1.79
CA LEU A 36 1.59 12.90 -0.57
C LEU A 36 2.30 12.29 0.63
N THR A 37 2.34 13.02 1.74
CA THR A 37 2.79 12.45 3.01
C THR A 37 1.58 11.91 3.76
N ALA A 38 1.61 10.63 4.10
CA ALA A 38 0.59 9.98 4.92
C ALA A 38 1.22 9.45 6.21
N LYS A 39 0.49 9.47 7.31
CA LYS A 39 0.91 8.82 8.55
C LYS A 39 0.34 7.40 8.57
N LEU A 40 1.23 6.42 8.70
CA LEU A 40 0.86 5.02 8.80
C LEU A 40 0.86 4.60 10.27
N HIS A 41 -0.26 4.04 10.71
CA HIS A 41 -0.41 3.46 12.04
C HIS A 41 -0.91 2.02 11.92
N GLY A 42 -0.10 1.05 12.31
CA GLY A 42 -0.47 -0.35 12.16
C GLY A 42 0.61 -1.33 12.61
N ARG A 43 0.49 -2.59 12.17
CA ARG A 43 1.45 -3.65 12.45
C ARG A 43 2.05 -4.19 11.17
N ILE A 44 3.37 -4.37 11.16
CA ILE A 44 4.05 -5.02 10.06
C ILE A 44 3.74 -6.52 10.09
N ILE A 45 3.32 -7.09 8.95
CA ILE A 45 3.16 -8.53 8.78
C ILE A 45 4.41 -9.08 8.11
N THR A 46 5.03 -10.06 8.76
CA THR A 46 6.18 -10.80 8.23
C THR A 46 5.77 -12.23 7.87
N ARG A 47 6.70 -12.99 7.29
CA ARG A 47 6.50 -14.39 6.86
C ARG A 47 6.09 -15.32 8.01
N THR A 48 6.57 -15.05 9.23
CA THR A 48 6.38 -15.93 10.39
C THR A 48 5.42 -15.33 11.41
N ASP A 49 5.42 -14.00 11.62
CA ASP A 49 4.65 -13.36 12.68
C ASP A 49 4.18 -11.93 12.34
N TYR A 50 3.28 -11.41 13.16
CA TYR A 50 3.05 -9.96 13.26
C TYR A 50 4.26 -9.35 13.97
N SER A 51 4.98 -8.46 13.30
CA SER A 51 6.13 -7.74 13.82
C SER A 51 5.70 -6.48 14.58
N ASP A 52 6.66 -5.61 14.88
CA ASP A 52 6.50 -4.38 15.64
C ASP A 52 5.41 -3.48 15.06
N TRP A 53 4.85 -2.66 15.96
CA TRP A 53 3.98 -1.55 15.58
C TRP A 53 4.78 -0.51 14.79
N ILE A 54 4.15 0.01 13.74
CA ILE A 54 4.66 1.11 12.94
C ILE A 54 3.74 2.32 13.13
N ASP A 55 4.30 3.43 13.62
CA ASP A 55 3.67 4.75 13.67
C ASP A 55 4.63 5.77 13.06
N ARG A 56 4.67 5.87 11.72
CA ARG A 56 5.63 6.74 11.01
C ARG A 56 5.01 7.39 9.78
N PRO A 57 5.49 8.58 9.38
CA PRO A 57 5.15 9.14 8.08
C PRO A 57 5.73 8.26 6.95
N ILE A 58 4.94 8.09 5.90
CA ILE A 58 5.24 7.37 4.68
C ILE A 58 4.91 8.25 3.47
N THR A 59 5.47 7.89 2.32
CA THR A 59 5.10 8.52 1.04
C THR A 59 3.93 7.76 0.42
N LEU A 60 2.81 8.44 0.22
CA LEU A 60 1.67 7.95 -0.53
C LEU A 60 1.81 8.39 -1.99
N ASN A 61 2.20 7.47 -2.87
CA ASN A 61 2.31 7.73 -4.30
C ASN A 61 1.00 7.39 -5.01
N VAL A 62 0.20 8.41 -5.32
CA VAL A 62 -1.06 8.24 -6.04
C VAL A 62 -0.79 8.27 -7.54
N GLN A 63 -1.15 7.19 -8.22
CA GLN A 63 -1.01 7.07 -9.68
C GLN A 63 -2.35 7.33 -10.35
N CYS A 64 -2.30 7.91 -11.55
CA CYS A 64 -3.48 8.17 -12.36
C CYS A 64 -3.35 7.52 -13.74
N VAL A 65 -4.44 6.92 -14.20
CA VAL A 65 -4.58 6.37 -15.56
C VAL A 65 -5.72 7.11 -16.26
N SER A 66 -5.36 7.88 -17.27
CA SER A 66 -6.26 8.72 -18.07
C SER A 66 -7.00 9.80 -17.25
N ALA A 67 -8.14 9.46 -16.65
CA ALA A 67 -8.95 10.35 -15.83
C ALA A 67 -9.17 9.80 -14.41
N TRP A 68 -8.71 8.57 -14.15
CA TRP A 68 -8.95 7.86 -12.90
C TRP A 68 -7.67 7.85 -12.08
N CYS A 69 -7.71 8.46 -10.91
CA CYS A 69 -6.62 8.40 -9.95
C CYS A 69 -6.90 7.35 -8.88
N GLY A 70 -5.84 6.79 -8.32
CA GLY A 70 -5.94 5.94 -7.15
C GLY A 70 -6.53 6.69 -5.96
N SER A 71 -7.32 5.98 -5.17
CA SER A 71 -7.92 6.48 -3.94
C SER A 71 -7.83 5.42 -2.86
N VAL A 72 -7.59 5.86 -1.63
CA VAL A 72 -7.50 5.01 -0.44
C VAL A 72 -8.27 5.69 0.70
N PRO A 73 -9.11 4.97 1.46
CA PRO A 73 -9.81 5.55 2.61
C PRO A 73 -8.84 5.84 3.75
N VAL A 74 -9.24 6.75 4.64
CA VAL A 74 -8.52 7.09 5.88
C VAL A 74 -9.25 6.50 7.08
N GLY A 75 -8.50 6.07 8.11
CA GLY A 75 -9.07 5.53 9.34
C GLY A 75 -9.85 4.21 9.17
N GLU A 76 -9.57 3.44 8.13
CA GLU A 76 -10.05 2.06 7.98
C GLU A 76 -8.87 1.09 8.06
N ASP A 77 -9.08 -0.06 8.71
CA ASP A 77 -8.08 -1.12 8.79
C ASP A 77 -7.95 -1.81 7.42
N MET A 78 -6.76 -1.72 6.85
CA MET A 78 -6.44 -2.15 5.49
C MET A 78 -5.10 -2.89 5.47
N LEU A 79 -4.99 -3.84 4.54
CA LEU A 79 -3.72 -4.51 4.28
C LEU A 79 -3.01 -3.79 3.13
N MET A 80 -1.86 -3.23 3.44
CA MET A 80 -1.08 -2.34 2.57
C MET A 80 0.28 -2.97 2.26
N PHE A 81 0.67 -2.95 1.00
CA PHE A 81 2.01 -3.36 0.57
C PHE A 81 2.86 -2.13 0.34
N LEU A 82 3.78 -1.86 1.27
CA LEU A 82 4.69 -0.73 1.19
C LEU A 82 6.01 -1.17 0.57
N ARG A 83 6.48 -0.41 -0.40
CA ARG A 83 7.83 -0.51 -0.92
C ARG A 83 8.79 0.14 0.07
N GLN A 84 9.74 -0.63 0.59
CA GLN A 84 10.83 -0.16 1.43
C GLN A 84 12.05 0.10 0.55
N SER A 85 12.47 1.36 0.52
CA SER A 85 13.69 1.81 -0.13
C SER A 85 14.58 2.54 0.88
N GLY A 86 15.84 2.82 0.54
CA GLY A 86 16.76 3.54 1.43
C GLY A 86 16.26 4.93 1.89
N ALA A 87 15.28 5.50 1.17
CA ALA A 87 14.65 6.79 1.47
C ALA A 87 13.42 6.70 2.39
N GLY A 88 12.87 5.50 2.67
CA GLY A 88 11.69 5.33 3.51
C GLY A 88 10.72 4.26 3.01
N TYR A 89 9.44 4.39 3.40
CA TYR A 89 8.35 3.54 2.92
C TYR A 89 7.46 4.33 1.96
N THR A 90 7.13 3.70 0.84
CA THR A 90 6.24 4.24 -0.17
C THR A 90 5.07 3.30 -0.40
N LEU A 91 3.85 3.83 -0.37
CA LEU A 91 2.64 3.12 -0.75
C LEU A 91 2.17 3.61 -2.12
N ASP A 92 2.16 2.71 -3.10
CA ASP A 92 1.64 3.01 -4.44
C ASP A 92 0.14 2.72 -4.51
N VAL A 93 -0.66 3.75 -4.84
CA VAL A 93 -2.12 3.60 -5.00
C VAL A 93 -2.49 3.96 -6.44
N GLY A 94 -2.85 2.94 -7.21
CA GLY A 94 -3.36 3.10 -8.57
C GLY A 94 -4.89 3.04 -8.66
N PRO A 95 -5.47 3.46 -9.79
CA PRO A 95 -6.93 3.50 -9.99
C PRO A 95 -7.59 2.12 -9.99
N CYS A 96 -6.81 1.04 -10.14
CA CYS A 96 -7.30 -0.34 -10.11
C CYS A 96 -7.16 -1.02 -8.74
N GLY A 97 -6.83 -0.29 -7.65
CA GLY A 97 -6.72 -0.86 -6.30
C GLY A 97 -5.45 -1.69 -6.08
N GLY A 98 -4.30 -1.22 -6.57
CA GLY A 98 -3.07 -2.00 -6.73
C GLY A 98 -2.52 -2.69 -5.46
N TYR A 99 -2.12 -1.90 -4.45
CA TYR A 99 -1.34 -2.40 -3.30
C TYR A 99 -2.06 -2.22 -1.96
N VAL A 100 -3.37 -1.98 -1.99
CA VAL A 100 -4.20 -1.76 -0.81
C VAL A 100 -5.44 -2.64 -0.90
N PHE A 101 -5.61 -3.48 0.10
CA PHE A 101 -6.77 -4.35 0.25
C PHE A 101 -7.64 -3.82 1.38
N LEU A 102 -8.81 -3.30 1.01
CA LEU A 102 -9.80 -2.79 1.94
C LEU A 102 -10.48 -3.94 2.67
N ARG A 103 -10.62 -3.82 4.00
CA ARG A 103 -11.26 -4.83 4.87
C ARG A 103 -10.79 -6.25 4.56
N PRO A 104 -9.50 -6.54 4.76
CA PRO A 104 -8.96 -7.86 4.48
C PRO A 104 -9.58 -8.90 5.41
N ASP A 105 -10.40 -9.82 4.88
CA ASP A 105 -10.83 -11.00 5.62
C ASP A 105 -9.63 -11.88 6.00
N HIS A 106 -9.76 -12.69 7.06
CA HIS A 106 -8.68 -13.55 7.56
C HIS A 106 -8.05 -14.46 6.48
N ASN A 107 -8.85 -14.90 5.50
CA ASN A 107 -8.35 -15.69 4.37
C ASN A 107 -7.40 -14.91 3.47
N LEU A 108 -7.63 -13.62 3.25
CA LEU A 108 -6.77 -12.77 2.44
C LEU A 108 -5.44 -12.50 3.15
N ILE A 109 -5.47 -12.28 4.47
CA ILE A 109 -4.27 -12.13 5.30
C ILE A 109 -3.43 -13.42 5.26
N ALA A 110 -4.08 -14.58 5.38
CA ALA A 110 -3.43 -15.88 5.29
C ALA A 110 -2.82 -16.13 3.90
N LEU A 111 -3.52 -15.78 2.83
CA LEU A 111 -3.03 -15.87 1.46
C LEU A 111 -1.81 -14.96 1.24
N ALA A 112 -1.88 -13.71 1.70
CA ALA A 112 -0.76 -12.76 1.62
C ALA A 112 0.47 -13.28 2.36
N ARG A 113 0.30 -13.85 3.56
CA ARG A 113 1.40 -14.51 4.30
C ARG A 113 1.97 -15.71 3.56
N ASN A 114 1.11 -16.57 3.00
CA ASN A 114 1.56 -17.74 2.25
C ASN A 114 2.37 -17.32 1.02
N CYS A 115 1.90 -16.31 0.29
CA CYS A 115 2.61 -15.72 -0.83
C CYS A 115 3.98 -15.16 -0.42
N LEU A 116 4.05 -14.37 0.66
CA LEU A 116 5.31 -13.89 1.22
C LEU A 116 6.24 -15.03 1.65
N ALA A 117 5.68 -16.14 2.12
CA ALA A 117 6.44 -17.30 2.56
C ALA A 117 7.10 -18.08 1.41
N GLY A 118 6.77 -17.75 0.15
CA GLY A 118 7.17 -18.47 -1.05
C GLY A 118 6.15 -19.50 -1.53
N GLY A 119 4.95 -19.50 -0.95
CA GLY A 119 3.82 -20.32 -1.38
C GLY A 119 3.01 -19.69 -2.53
N PRO A 120 1.99 -20.39 -3.05
CA PRO A 120 1.14 -19.88 -4.11
C PRO A 120 0.36 -18.63 -3.69
N CYS A 121 0.30 -17.65 -4.59
CA CYS A 121 -0.32 -16.32 -4.41
C CYS A 121 -1.72 -16.22 -5.04
N GLU A 122 -2.43 -17.34 -5.15
CA GLU A 122 -3.74 -17.44 -5.79
C GLU A 122 -4.78 -17.95 -4.79
N PRO A 123 -5.99 -17.37 -4.75
CA PRO A 123 -7.10 -17.95 -4.01
C PRO A 123 -7.44 -19.32 -4.63
N ARG A 124 -7.59 -20.35 -3.79
CA ARG A 124 -8.01 -21.69 -4.21
C ARG A 124 -9.50 -21.79 -4.43
#